data_AF-A0A2W6A5H3-F1
#
_entry.id   AF-A0A2W6A5H3-F1
#
_cell.length_a   1.000
_cell.length_b   1.000
_cell.length_c   1.000
_cell.angle_alpha   90.00
_cell.angle_beta   90.00
_cell.angle_gamma   90.00
#
_symmetry.space_group_name_H-M   'P 1'
#
loop_
_entity.id
_entity.type
_entity.pdbx_description
1 polymer ?
#
loop_
_entity_poly.entity_id
_entity_poly.type
_entity_poly.pdbx_seq_one_letter_code
_entity_poly.pdbx_strand_id
1 'polypeptide(L)' 'MVQRHPLDMGWALYKIHFQGGFLFSYDLVKLAEYTLAFCRLSQHWKTVLPSDAPLEVSYEEIV' A
#
# COMPACT_ATOMS: atom_id res chain seq x y z
N MET A 1 -4.70 7.35 7.15
CA MET A 1 -4.13 6.33 6.26
C MET A 1 -2.71 6.03 6.68
N VAL A 2 -2.33 4.75 6.70
CA VAL A 2 -0.94 4.36 6.97
C VAL A 2 -0.14 4.50 5.68
N GLN A 3 0.90 5.32 5.69
CA GLN A 3 1.86 5.41 4.61
C GLN A 3 3.06 4.55 4.92
N ARG A 4 3.52 3.79 3.93
CA ARG A 4 4.74 2.99 3.98
C ARG A 4 5.52 3.27 2.71
N HIS A 5 6.84 3.11 2.77
CA HIS A 5 7.64 3.22 1.56
C HIS A 5 7.10 2.29 0.43
N PRO A 6 6.87 2.79 -0.81
CA PRO A 6 6.21 2.03 -1.87
C PRO A 6 6.92 0.71 -2.22
N LEU A 7 8.26 0.72 -2.23
CA LEU A 7 9.07 -0.48 -2.46
C LEU A 7 8.91 -1.50 -1.32
N ASP A 8 8.81 -1.04 -0.08
CA ASP A 8 8.65 -1.92 1.08
C ASP A 8 7.29 -2.62 1.05
N MET A 9 6.25 -1.95 0.56
CA MET A 9 4.91 -2.50 0.44
C MET A 9 4.87 -3.64 -0.60
N GLY A 10 5.41 -3.42 -1.80
CA GLY A 10 5.50 -4.45 -2.83
C GLY A 10 6.40 -5.61 -2.42
N TRP A 11 7.55 -5.32 -1.80
CA TRP A 11 8.49 -6.33 -1.33
C TRP A 11 7.95 -7.17 -0.18
N ALA A 12 7.18 -6.57 0.73
CA ALA A 12 6.51 -7.30 1.80
C ALA A 12 5.52 -8.32 1.22
N LEU A 13 4.70 -7.93 0.24
CA LEU A 13 3.76 -8.83 -0.44
C LEU A 13 4.49 -9.95 -1.20
N TYR A 14 5.58 -9.62 -1.88
CA TYR A 14 6.38 -10.59 -2.64
C TYR A 14 6.96 -11.72 -1.78
N LYS A 15 7.46 -11.37 -0.59
CA LYS A 15 8.13 -12.34 0.29
C LYS A 15 7.18 -13.23 1.09
N ILE A 16 5.90 -12.92 1.17
CA ILE A 16 4.95 -13.72 1.94
C ILE A 16 4.61 -14.99 1.15
N HIS A 17 4.73 -16.15 1.81
CA HIS A 17 4.23 -17.40 1.25
C HIS A 17 2.73 -17.52 1.51
N PHE A 18 1.93 -17.23 0.48
CA PHE A 18 0.48 -17.37 0.56
C PHE A 18 0.08 -18.79 0.17
N GLN A 19 -0.35 -19.58 1.15
CA GLN A 19 -0.80 -20.97 0.91
C GLN A 19 -2.01 -21.08 -0.05
N GLY A 20 -2.69 -19.96 -0.36
CA GLY A 20 -3.93 -19.92 -1.15
C GLY A 20 -3.84 -19.35 -2.58
N GLY A 21 -2.65 -19.19 -3.17
CA GLY A 21 -2.55 -18.90 -4.61
C GLY A 21 -2.77 -17.44 -5.01
N PHE A 22 -2.28 -16.48 -4.22
CA PHE A 22 -2.18 -15.09 -4.66
C PHE A 22 -1.03 -14.94 -5.68
N LEU A 23 -1.16 -15.54 -6.86
CA LEU A 23 -0.10 -15.56 -7.89
C LEU A 23 0.36 -14.15 -8.31
N PHE A 24 -0.53 -13.15 -8.19
CA PHE A 24 -0.18 -11.76 -8.46
C PHE A 24 0.91 -11.23 -7.50
N SER A 25 1.02 -11.77 -6.28
CA SER A 25 2.02 -11.32 -5.31
C SER A 25 3.44 -11.72 -5.69
N TYR A 26 3.62 -12.63 -6.66
CA TYR A 26 4.93 -13.04 -7.15
C TYR A 26 5.30 -12.39 -8.49
N ASP A 27 4.44 -11.54 -9.02
CA ASP A 27 4.66 -10.76 -10.24
C ASP A 27 4.97 -9.31 -9.87
N LEU A 28 6.22 -8.90 -10.11
CA LEU A 28 6.70 -7.55 -9.75
C LEU A 28 5.96 -6.44 -10.51
N VAL A 29 5.49 -6.70 -11.74
CA VAL A 29 4.73 -5.70 -12.52
C VAL A 29 3.37 -5.50 -11.88
N LYS A 30 2.66 -6.58 -11.56
CA LYS A 30 1.36 -6.50 -10.88
C LYS A 30 1.48 -5.83 -9.53
N LEU A 31 2.51 -6.15 -8.76
CA LEU A 31 2.77 -5.47 -7.48
C LEU A 31 2.93 -3.96 -7.65
N ALA A 32 3.69 -3.52 -8.66
CA ALA A 32 3.86 -2.09 -8.94
C ALA A 32 2.52 -1.42 -9.33
N GLU A 33 1.69 -2.08 -10.13
CA GLU A 33 0.35 -1.60 -10.50
C GLU A 33 -0.56 -1.44 -9.27
N TYR A 34 -0.58 -2.43 -8.37
CA TYR A 34 -1.36 -2.36 -7.13
C TYR A 34 -0.87 -1.27 -6.19
N THR A 35 0.45 -1.09 -6.05
CA THR A 35 1.03 0.00 -5.26
C THR A 35 0.64 1.36 -5.82
N LEU A 36 0.70 1.54 -7.15
CA LEU A 36 0.27 2.79 -7.80
C LEU A 36 -1.23 3.05 -7.61
N ALA A 37 -2.07 2.02 -7.74
CA ALA A 37 -3.51 2.13 -7.50
C ALA A 37 -3.81 2.55 -6.06
N PHE A 38 -3.11 1.96 -5.07
CA PHE A 38 -3.22 2.34 -3.66
C PHE A 38 -2.78 3.79 -3.42
N CYS A 39 -1.68 4.25 -4.02
CA CYS A 39 -1.23 5.64 -3.90
C CYS A 39 -2.29 6.62 -4.45
N ARG A 40 -2.86 6.32 -5.63
CA ARG A 40 -3.93 7.14 -6.24
C ARG A 40 -5.18 7.18 -5.37
N LEU A 41 -5.60 6.04 -4.84
CA LEU A 41 -6.74 5.95 -3.94
C LEU A 41 -6.50 6.75 -2.67
N SER A 42 -5.31 6.63 -2.08
CA SER A 42 -4.92 7.36 -0.88
C SER A 42 -4.96 8.87 -1.12
N GLN A 43 -4.39 9.33 -2.24
CA GLN A 43 -4.45 10.74 -2.62
C GLN A 43 -5.89 11.22 -2.83
N HIS A 44 -6.72 10.43 -3.52
CA HIS A 44 -8.13 10.77 -3.72
C HIS A 44 -8.84 11.00 -2.39
N TRP A 45 -8.71 10.07 -1.44
CA TRP A 45 -9.33 10.22 -0.12
C TRP A 45 -8.83 11.44 0.64
N LYS A 46 -7.54 11.79 0.54
CA LYS A 46 -7.02 13.05 1.11
C LYS A 46 -7.68 14.29 0.52
N THR A 47 -8.06 14.25 -0.76
CA THR A 47 -8.71 15.40 -1.43
C THR A 47 -10.20 15.52 -1.14
N VAL A 48 -10.90 14.42 -0.88
CA VAL A 48 -12.36 14.43 -0.70
C VAL A 48 -12.79 14.44 0.76
N LEU A 49 -11.92 14.02 1.68
CA LEU A 49 -12.23 14.02 3.10
C LEU A 49 -11.95 15.40 3.73
N PRO A 50 -12.76 15.82 4.71
CA PRO A 50 -12.47 16.98 5.55
C PRO A 50 -11.09 16.86 6.21
N SER A 51 -10.40 17.98 6.41
CA SER A 51 -9.02 18.03 6.92
C SER A 51 -8.82 17.43 8.32
N ASP A 52 -9.90 17.28 9.07
CA ASP A 52 -9.95 16.71 10.43
C ASP A 52 -10.31 15.21 10.46
N ALA A 53 -10.62 14.60 9.30
CA ALA A 53 -11.08 13.22 9.25
C ALA A 53 -9.97 12.15 9.08
N PRO A 54 -8.97 12.28 8.18
CA PRO A 54 -7.96 11.24 8.01
C PRO A 54 -6.77 11.40 8.98
N LEU A 55 -6.58 10.46 9.91
CA LEU A 55 -5.31 10.34 10.64
C LEU A 55 -4.24 9.74 9.73
N GLU A 56 -3.28 10.53 9.26
CA GLU A 56 -2.09 10.04 8.55
C GLU A 56 -1.05 9.54 9.55
N VAL A 57 -0.58 8.32 9.33
CA VAL A 57 0.43 7.67 10.19
C VAL A 57 1.52 7.09 9.30
N SER A 58 2.77 7.41 9.60
CA SER A 58 3.90 6.75 8.97
C SER A 58 4.06 5.34 9.57
N TYR A 59 4.11 4.32 8.73
CA TYR A 59 4.31 2.94 9.18
C TYR A 59 5.63 2.81 9.94
N GLU A 60 6.64 3.56 9.52
CA GLU A 60 7.97 3.57 10.12
C GLU A 60 8.00 4.23 11.51
N GLU A 61 6.96 4.98 11.92
CA GLU A 61 6.86 5.60 13.26
C GLU A 61 6.21 4.68 14.30
N ILE A 62 5.60 3.57 13.86
CA ILE A 62 4.82 2.67 14.71
C ILE A 62 5.44 1.27 14.87
N VAL A 63 6.65 1.05 14.35
CA VAL A 63 7.39 -0.22 14.40
C VAL A 63 8.76 -0.03 15.05
#